data_AF-A0AAV1T1K8-F1
#
_entry.id   AF-A0AAV1T1K8-F1
#
_cell.length_a   1.000
_cell.length_b   1.000
_cell.length_c   1.000
_cell.angle_alpha   90.00
_cell.angle_beta   90.00
_cell.angle_gamma   90.00
#
_symmetry.space_group_name_H-M   'P 1'
#
loop_
_entity.id
_entity.type
_entity.pdbx_description
1 polymer ?
#
loop_
_entity_poly.entity_id
_entity_poly.type
_entity_poly.pdbx_seq_one_letter_code
_entity_poly.pdbx_strand_id
1 'polypeptide(L)' 'MHDPGKCPMEEFYNMIRQWYVPNKHAGMLPEKAEKMLN' A
#
# COMPACT_ATOMS: atom_id res chain seq x y z
N MET A 1 6.28 -25.70 -1.24
CA MET A 1 5.37 -25.86 -0.09
C MET A 1 4.98 -24.47 0.36
N HIS A 2 3.70 -24.11 0.26
CA HIS A 2 3.20 -22.83 0.77
C HIS A 2 3.12 -22.91 2.30
N ASP A 3 3.69 -21.94 3.01
CA ASP A 3 3.61 -21.87 4.46
C ASP A 3 2.13 -21.80 4.88
N PRO A 4 1.61 -22.76 5.67
CA PRO A 4 0.18 -22.86 5.97
C PRO A 4 -0.36 -21.73 6.86
N GLY A 5 0.49 -20.77 7.26
CA GLY A 5 0.11 -19.55 7.97
C GLY A 5 0.35 -18.25 7.20
N LYS A 6 0.96 -18.29 6.00
CA LYS A 6 1.14 -17.12 5.14
C LYS A 6 0.25 -17.26 3.92
N CYS A 7 -0.92 -16.65 4.00
CA CYS A 7 -1.72 -16.43 2.81
C CYS A 7 -0.96 -15.44 1.92
N PRO A 8 -0.53 -15.81 0.70
CA PRO A 8 0.17 -14.89 -0.19
C PRO A 8 -0.65 -13.63 -0.49
N MET A 9 -1.98 -13.71 -0.37
CA MET A 9 -2.86 -12.54 -0.48
C MET A 9 -2.72 -11.56 0.68
N GLU A 10 -2.44 -12.03 1.89
CA GLU A 10 -2.27 -11.14 3.04
C GLU A 10 -0.96 -10.37 2.93
N GLU A 11 0.13 -11.02 2.49
CA GLU A 11 1.40 -10.34 2.22
C GLU A 11 1.26 -9.34 1.07
N PHE A 12 0.57 -9.72 -0.02
CA PHE A 12 0.28 -8.82 -1.13
C PHE A 12 -0.56 -7.63 -0.69
N TYR A 13 -1.61 -7.86 0.10
CA TYR A 13 -2.47 -6.79 0.63
C TYR A 13 -1.70 -5.87 1.58
N ASN A 14 -0.89 -6.42 2.47
CA ASN A 14 -0.07 -5.65 3.39
C ASN A 14 0.99 -4.83 2.65
N MET A 15 1.56 -5.34 1.57
CA MET A 15 2.51 -4.60 0.72
C MET A 15 1.84 -3.41 0.03
N ILE A 16 0.68 -3.62 -0.61
CA ILE A 16 -0.10 -2.53 -1.24
C ILE A 16 -0.51 -1.50 -0.19
N ARG A 17 -0.97 -1.95 0.97
CA ARG A 17 -1.43 -1.07 2.07
C ARG A 17 -0.29 -0.26 2.68
N GLN A 18 0.91 -0.85 2.84
CA GLN A 18 2.11 -0.15 3.26
C GLN A 18 2.58 0.90 2.24
N TRP A 19 2.47 0.58 0.95
CA TRP A 19 2.81 1.50 -0.14
C TRP A 19 1.80 2.66 -0.25
N TYR A 20 0.55 2.42 0.15
CA TYR A 20 -0.50 3.42 0.08
C TYR A 20 -0.58 4.34 1.30
N VAL A 21 0.18 4.10 2.38
CA VAL A 21 0.05 4.91 3.61
C VAL A 21 0.21 6.40 3.28
N PRO A 22 -0.87 7.21 3.28
CA PRO A 22 -0.84 8.54 2.67
C PRO A 22 0.13 9.47 3.40
N ASN A 23 0.29 9.27 4.71
CA ASN A 23 1.21 10.02 5.56
C ASN A 23 2.69 9.81 5.21
N LYS A 24 3.08 8.68 4.60
CA LYS A 24 4.47 8.43 4.20
C LYS A 24 4.82 9.03 2.84
N HIS A 25 3.82 9.35 2.03
CA HIS A 25 4.00 9.81 0.66
C HIS A 25 3.43 11.21 0.41
N ALA A 26 2.89 11.87 1.43
CA ALA A 26 2.43 13.26 1.35
C ALA A 26 3.56 14.18 0.87
N GLY A 27 3.30 14.93 -0.20
CA GLY A 27 4.25 15.79 -0.88
C GLY A 27 5.18 15.09 -1.87
N MET A 28 5.14 13.75 -2.01
CA MET A 28 5.89 13.04 -3.07
C MET A 28 5.17 13.05 -4.41
N LEU A 29 3.84 13.17 -4.39
CA LEU A 29 3.04 13.23 -5.61
C LEU A 29 2.60 14.67 -5.87
N PRO A 30 2.36 15.03 -7.14
CA PRO A 30 1.70 16.29 -7.45
C PRO A 30 0.35 16.40 -6.73
N GLU A 31 0.01 17.59 -6.24
CA GLU A 31 -1.21 17.86 -5.45
C GLU A 31 -2.49 17.26 -6.07
N LYS A 32 -2.58 17.28 -7.41
CA LYS A 32 -3.72 16.70 -8.15
C LYS A 32 -3.82 15.18 -7.98
N ALA A 33 -2.71 14.46 -8.01
CA ALA A 33 -2.70 13.01 -7.83
C ALA A 33 -2.99 12.64 -6.37
N GLU A 34 -2.48 13.40 -5.41
CA GLU A 34 -2.80 13.18 -3.99
C GLU A 34 -4.28 13.37 -3.67
N LYS A 35 -4.90 14.42 -4.24
CA LYS A 35 -6.36 14.64 -4.12
C LYS A 35 -7.22 13.55 -4.77
N MET A 36 -6.68 12.77 -5.70
CA MET A 36 -7.41 11.65 -6.33
C MET A 36 -7.27 10.34 -5.54
N LEU A 37 -6.30 10.25 -4.64
CA LEU A 37 -6.01 9.07 -3.81
C LEU A 37 -6.60 9.23 -2.40
N ASN A 38 -6.71 10.45 -1.86
CA ASN A 38 -7.48 10.70 -0.64
C ASN A 38 -9.00 10.58 -0.89
#